data_AF-A0A966USY6-F1
#
_entry.id   AF-A0A966USY6-F1
#
_cell.length_a   1.000
_cell.length_b   1.000
_cell.length_c   1.000
_cell.angle_alpha   90.00
_cell.angle_beta   90.00
_cell.angle_gamma   90.00
#
_symmetry.space_group_name_H-M   'P 1'
#
loop_
_entity.id
_entity.type
_entity.pdbx_description
1 polymer ?
#
loop_
_entity_poly.entity_id
_entity_poly.type
_entity_poly.pdbx_seq_one_letter_code
_entity_poly.pdbx_strand_id
1 'polypeptide(L)'
;MSFFDDGQPLDAAVIDDLYQKIVKLDAANSATQSLLSNSSIKSVPIVQAGKFSGIQVSDKTAKTFTIKFDTAFDGVPFLTLTTHYTSSIVDVDLTISAITTSDATIRYQSRSGSSKNFAVDWIAVYMKPQS
;
A
#
# COMPACT_ATOMS: atom_id res chain seq x y z
N MET A 1 -20.95 20.19 37.33
CA MET A 1 -19.84 19.33 36.85
C MET A 1 -20.15 17.92 37.31
N SER A 2 -20.73 17.13 36.40
CA SER A 2 -20.91 15.69 36.57
C SER A 2 -19.69 15.03 35.95
N PHE A 3 -18.95 14.27 36.74
CA PHE A 3 -17.98 13.32 36.24
C PHE A 3 -18.40 11.97 36.84
N PHE A 4 -18.74 11.03 35.95
CA PHE A 4 -19.24 9.66 36.20
C PHE A 4 -20.76 9.55 36.45
N ASP A 5 -21.51 9.42 35.35
CA ASP A 5 -22.99 9.31 35.26
C ASP A 5 -23.44 7.85 35.04
N ASP A 6 -22.89 6.89 35.81
CA ASP A 6 -23.36 5.50 35.81
C ASP A 6 -23.64 4.94 37.22
N GLY A 7 -23.40 5.72 38.27
CA GLY A 7 -23.83 5.39 39.64
C GLY A 7 -23.17 4.14 40.24
N GLN A 8 -22.15 3.55 39.60
CA GLN A 8 -21.37 2.49 40.24
C GLN A 8 -20.34 3.13 41.18
N PRO A 9 -20.26 2.69 42.45
CA PRO A 9 -19.15 3.09 43.30
C PRO A 9 -17.85 2.69 42.59
N LEU A 10 -16.86 3.58 42.56
CA LEU A 10 -15.47 3.18 42.30
C LEU A 10 -15.04 2.23 43.43
N ASP A 11 -15.39 0.95 43.28
CA ASP A 11 -14.99 -0.13 44.16
C ASP A 11 -13.48 -0.36 43.96
N ALA A 12 -12.75 -0.54 45.05
CA ALA A 12 -11.33 -0.86 45.04
C ALA A 12 -11.02 -2.08 44.16
N ALA A 13 -11.97 -3.01 44.03
CA ALA A 13 -11.86 -4.16 43.13
C ALA A 13 -11.81 -3.77 41.64
N VAL A 14 -12.55 -2.75 41.22
CA VAL A 14 -12.55 -2.26 39.82
C VAL A 14 -11.26 -1.52 39.51
N ILE A 15 -10.74 -0.75 40.48
CA ILE A 15 -9.44 -0.07 40.35
C ILE A 15 -8.30 -1.08 40.26
N ASP A 16 -8.30 -2.11 41.11
CA ASP A 16 -7.29 -3.17 41.08
C ASP A 16 -7.33 -3.95 39.76
N ASP A 17 -8.51 -4.33 39.27
CA ASP A 17 -8.66 -4.98 37.96
C ASP A 17 -8.16 -4.11 36.80
N LEU A 18 -8.47 -2.81 36.79
CA LEU A 18 -7.95 -1.87 35.80
C LEU A 18 -6.43 -1.74 35.87
N TYR A 19 -5.86 -1.68 37.08
CA TYR A 19 -4.43 -1.63 37.27
C TYR A 19 -3.74 -2.91 36.75
N GLN A 20 -4.28 -4.08 37.08
CA GLN A 20 -3.77 -5.36 36.57
C GLN A 20 -3.87 -5.46 35.04
N LYS A 21 -4.92 -4.92 34.43
CA LYS A 21 -5.04 -4.83 32.96
C LYS A 21 -3.95 -3.95 32.35
N ILE A 22 -3.65 -2.79 32.95
CA ILE A 22 -2.58 -1.89 32.50
C ILE A 22 -1.22 -2.60 32.60
N VAL A 23 -0.92 -3.24 33.73
CA VAL A 23 0.34 -3.98 33.92
C VAL A 23 0.51 -5.09 32.88
N LYS A 24 -0.56 -5.84 32.58
CA LYS A 24 -0.54 -6.87 31.52
C LYS A 24 -0.32 -6.28 30.14
N LEU A 25 -0.93 -5.12 29.85
CA LEU A 25 -0.76 -4.43 28.57
C LEU A 25 0.67 -3.91 28.39
N ASP A 26 1.27 -3.33 29.44
CA ASP A 26 2.65 -2.88 29.42
C ASP A 26 3.64 -4.05 29.25
N ALA A 27 3.37 -5.19 29.90
CA ALA A 27 4.16 -6.39 29.71
C ALA A 27 4.04 -6.95 28.28
N ALA A 28 2.83 -6.98 27.71
CA ALA A 28 2.60 -7.43 26.34
C ALA A 28 3.24 -6.48 25.30
N ASN A 29 3.17 -5.17 25.53
CA ASN A 29 3.81 -4.16 24.69
C ASN A 29 5.34 -4.32 24.73
N SER A 30 5.91 -4.47 25.94
CA SER A 30 7.35 -4.70 26.13
C SER A 30 7.83 -5.99 25.45
N ALA A 31 7.06 -7.08 25.55
CA ALA A 31 7.35 -8.35 24.87
C ALA A 31 7.28 -8.20 23.34
N THR A 32 6.30 -7.46 22.82
CA THR A 32 6.16 -7.17 21.39
C THR A 32 7.34 -6.36 20.87
N GLN A 33 7.74 -5.32 21.60
CA GLN A 33 8.92 -4.51 21.26
C GLN A 33 10.20 -5.35 21.27
N SER A 34 10.38 -6.22 22.27
CA SER A 34 11.52 -7.14 22.31
C SER A 34 11.52 -8.15 21.16
N LEU A 35 10.35 -8.66 20.77
CA LEU A 35 10.22 -9.55 19.61
C LEU A 35 10.55 -8.83 18.31
N LEU A 36 10.10 -7.58 18.13
CA LEU A 36 10.43 -6.77 16.96
C LEU A 36 11.92 -6.44 16.91
N SER A 37 12.51 -6.02 18.03
CA SER A 37 13.94 -5.69 18.14
C SER A 37 14.85 -6.90 17.95
N ASN A 38 14.40 -8.10 18.34
CA ASN A 38 15.12 -9.36 18.17
C ASN A 38 14.71 -10.12 16.89
N SER A 39 13.73 -9.62 16.12
CA SER A 39 13.35 -10.27 14.87
C SER A 39 14.42 -10.00 13.82
N SER A 40 14.64 -10.96 12.92
CA SER A 40 15.43 -10.75 11.71
C SER A 40 14.72 -9.86 10.69
N ILE A 41 13.47 -9.44 10.94
CA ILE A 41 12.65 -8.65 10.03
C ILE A 41 13.02 -7.18 10.20
N LYS A 42 13.98 -6.72 9.40
CA LYS A 42 14.49 -5.34 9.44
C LYS A 42 13.58 -4.33 8.73
N SER A 43 12.55 -4.80 8.02
CA SER A 43 11.67 -3.92 7.24
C SER A 43 10.29 -4.54 7.04
N VAL A 44 9.26 -3.69 7.02
CA VAL A 44 7.86 -4.06 6.79
C VAL A 44 7.43 -3.57 5.39
N PRO A 45 6.79 -4.42 4.56
CA PRO A 45 6.30 -3.98 3.26
C PRO A 45 5.06 -3.10 3.42
N ILE A 46 5.10 -1.93 2.80
CA ILE A 46 3.91 -1.11 2.51
C ILE A 46 3.53 -1.40 1.05
N VAL A 47 2.30 -1.85 0.84
CA VAL A 47 1.82 -2.30 -0.48
C VAL A 47 0.61 -1.48 -0.88
N GLN A 48 0.62 -0.96 -2.09
CA GLN A 48 -0.55 -0.40 -2.76
C GLN A 48 -0.72 -1.11 -4.09
N ALA A 49 -1.96 -1.34 -4.49
CA ALA A 49 -2.27 -2.02 -5.74
C ALA A 49 -3.54 -1.44 -6.34
N GLY A 50 -3.67 -1.57 -7.65
CA GLY A 50 -4.85 -1.07 -8.32
C GLY A 50 -4.92 -1.49 -9.77
N LYS A 51 -5.92 -0.93 -10.44
CA LYS A 51 -6.19 -1.19 -11.84
C LYS A 51 -6.46 0.11 -12.58
N PHE A 52 -5.78 0.29 -13.70
CA PHE A 52 -6.08 1.34 -14.66
C PHE A 52 -6.75 0.71 -15.87
N SER A 53 -7.98 1.13 -16.20
CA SER A 53 -8.77 0.52 -17.27
C SER A 53 -9.20 1.56 -18.30
N GLY A 54 -9.66 1.09 -19.47
CA GLY A 54 -10.11 1.98 -20.55
C GLY A 54 -8.96 2.68 -21.28
N ILE A 55 -7.76 2.11 -21.26
CA ILE A 55 -6.63 2.68 -21.99
C ILE A 55 -6.76 2.30 -23.45
N GLN A 56 -6.82 3.29 -24.33
CA GLN A 56 -6.84 3.09 -25.77
C GLN A 56 -5.45 3.36 -26.36
N VAL A 57 -4.93 2.39 -27.10
CA VAL A 57 -3.80 2.57 -28.01
C VAL A 57 -4.32 2.63 -29.43
N SER A 58 -3.71 3.45 -30.29
CA SER A 58 -4.19 3.69 -31.67
C SER A 58 -3.11 3.55 -32.73
N ASP A 59 -1.84 3.66 -32.34
CA ASP A 59 -0.71 3.78 -33.26
C ASP A 59 0.60 3.52 -32.51
N LYS A 60 1.73 3.61 -33.22
CA LYS A 60 3.09 3.41 -32.68
C LYS A 60 3.64 4.62 -31.93
N THR A 61 2.88 5.71 -31.83
CA THR A 61 3.27 6.89 -31.07
C THR A 61 3.17 6.57 -29.59
N ALA A 62 4.22 6.90 -28.87
CA ALA A 62 4.22 6.73 -27.44
C ALA A 62 3.35 7.76 -26.75
N LYS A 63 2.52 7.25 -25.85
CA LYS A 63 1.65 8.03 -24.97
C LYS A 63 2.02 7.71 -23.53
N THR A 64 1.54 8.53 -22.61
CA THR A 64 1.75 8.33 -21.19
C THR A 64 0.44 8.37 -20.41
N PHE A 65 0.40 7.67 -19.29
CA PHE A 65 -0.59 7.87 -18.24
C PHE A 65 0.12 7.83 -16.89
N THR A 66 -0.53 8.38 -15.87
CA THR A 66 0.01 8.45 -14.51
C THR A 66 -0.79 7.56 -13.59
N ILE A 67 -0.10 6.72 -12.82
CA ILE A 67 -0.66 6.00 -11.68
C ILE A 67 -0.41 6.87 -10.45
N LYS A 68 -1.47 7.28 -9.77
CA LYS A 68 -1.39 7.97 -8.47
C LYS A 68 -1.51 6.93 -7.37
N PHE A 69 -0.61 7.00 -6.39
CA PHE A 69 -0.71 6.21 -5.17
C PHE A 69 -1.71 6.88 -4.23
N ASP A 70 -2.45 6.09 -3.46
CA ASP A 70 -3.47 6.58 -2.53
C ASP A 70 -2.82 7.44 -1.42
N THR A 71 -1.62 7.04 -1.00
CA THR A 71 -0.77 7.79 -0.08
C THR A 71 0.68 7.78 -0.55
N ALA A 72 1.44 8.83 -0.22
CA ALA A 72 2.85 8.89 -0.53
C ALA A 72 3.63 7.87 0.32
N PHE A 73 4.53 7.13 -0.32
CA PHE A 73 5.49 6.26 0.37
C PHE A 73 6.63 7.08 1.01
N ASP A 74 7.22 6.56 2.08
CA ASP A 74 8.38 7.18 2.74
C ASP A 74 9.66 7.13 1.87
N GLY A 75 9.67 6.31 0.81
CA GLY A 75 10.72 6.24 -0.20
C GLY A 75 10.17 5.73 -1.53
N VAL A 76 10.99 5.76 -2.58
CA VAL A 76 10.54 5.33 -3.93
C VAL A 76 10.19 3.83 -3.89
N PRO A 77 8.93 3.45 -4.21
CA PRO A 77 8.53 2.05 -4.21
C PRO A 77 9.07 1.31 -5.42
N PHE A 78 9.16 -0.01 -5.32
CA PHE A 78 9.23 -0.89 -6.47
C PHE A 78 7.85 -1.01 -7.11
N LEU A 79 7.74 -0.85 -8.42
CA LEU A 79 6.48 -0.93 -9.17
C LEU A 79 6.55 -2.05 -10.20
N THR A 80 5.51 -2.88 -10.24
CA THR A 80 5.28 -3.85 -11.32
C THR A 80 3.92 -3.64 -11.96
N LEU A 81 3.83 -3.97 -13.25
CA LEU A 81 2.65 -3.78 -14.09
C LEU A 81 2.33 -5.08 -14.82
N THR A 82 1.06 -5.44 -14.88
CA THR A 82 0.55 -6.55 -15.69
C THR A 82 -0.52 -6.03 -16.63
N THR A 83 -0.41 -6.34 -17.92
CA THR A 83 -1.42 -5.92 -18.91
C THR A 83 -2.52 -6.95 -19.06
N HIS A 84 -3.75 -6.45 -19.20
CA HIS A 84 -4.95 -7.22 -19.50
C HIS A 84 -5.57 -6.74 -20.81
N TYR A 85 -5.95 -7.69 -21.66
CA TYR A 85 -6.57 -7.43 -22.94
C TYR A 85 -7.91 -8.14 -23.02
N THR A 86 -8.85 -7.55 -23.76
CA THR A 86 -10.09 -8.23 -24.14
C THR A 86 -9.86 -9.23 -25.29
N SER A 87 -8.75 -9.10 -26.03
CA SER A 87 -8.34 -10.04 -27.09
C SER A 87 -7.10 -10.84 -26.70
N SER A 88 -6.95 -12.05 -27.23
CA SER A 88 -5.85 -12.98 -26.93
C SER A 88 -4.44 -12.50 -27.33
N ILE A 89 -4.32 -11.43 -28.12
CA ILE A 89 -3.02 -10.92 -28.61
C ILE A 89 -2.62 -9.66 -27.84
N VAL A 90 -1.52 -9.75 -27.11
CA VAL A 90 -0.82 -8.63 -26.47
C VAL A 90 -0.12 -7.80 -27.55
N ASP A 91 -0.56 -6.55 -27.76
CA ASP A 91 -0.04 -5.67 -28.82
C ASP A 91 0.40 -4.29 -28.31
N VAL A 92 0.75 -4.18 -27.02
CA VAL A 92 1.22 -2.93 -26.41
C VAL A 92 2.54 -3.17 -25.72
N ASP A 93 3.50 -2.28 -25.98
CA ASP A 93 4.72 -2.18 -25.20
C ASP A 93 4.47 -1.20 -24.05
N LEU A 94 4.73 -1.63 -22.81
CA LEU A 94 4.69 -0.75 -21.63
C LEU A 94 6.08 -0.60 -21.03
N THR A 95 6.37 0.61 -20.55
CA THR A 95 7.60 0.91 -19.83
C THR A 95 7.32 1.90 -18.72
N ILE A 96 7.81 1.59 -17.52
CA ILE A 96 7.79 2.55 -16.41
C ILE A 96 8.86 3.61 -16.72
N SER A 97 8.43 4.86 -16.92
CA SER A 97 9.33 5.94 -17.31
C SER A 97 9.92 6.67 -16.11
N ALA A 98 9.12 6.83 -15.05
CA ALA A 98 9.54 7.45 -13.80
C ALA A 98 8.67 6.93 -12.65
N ILE A 99 9.27 6.81 -11.46
CA ILE A 99 8.58 6.48 -10.21
C ILE A 99 9.01 7.51 -9.16
N THR A 100 8.05 8.10 -8.48
CA THR A 100 8.24 8.97 -7.32
C THR A 100 7.63 8.32 -6.08
N THR A 101 7.66 9.00 -4.94
CA THR A 101 6.98 8.52 -3.72
C THR A 101 5.46 8.56 -3.84
N SER A 102 4.90 9.34 -4.76
CA SER A 102 3.44 9.61 -4.83
C SER A 102 2.80 9.15 -6.14
N ASP A 103 3.61 8.91 -7.18
CA ASP A 103 3.10 8.50 -8.48
C ASP A 103 4.13 7.77 -9.34
N ALA A 104 3.64 7.20 -10.44
CA ALA A 104 4.47 6.66 -11.50
C ALA A 104 3.95 7.08 -12.87
N THR A 105 4.87 7.42 -13.77
CA THR A 105 4.56 7.71 -15.17
C THR A 105 4.83 6.48 -16.02
N ILE A 106 3.79 6.00 -16.69
CA ILE A 106 3.85 4.83 -17.55
C ILE A 106 3.79 5.28 -19.00
N ARG A 107 4.76 4.84 -19.79
CA ARG A 107 4.76 5.01 -21.25
C ARG A 107 4.20 3.76 -21.91
N TYR A 108 3.36 3.96 -22.92
CA TYR A 108 2.79 2.87 -23.70
C TYR A 108 2.71 3.23 -25.20
N GLN A 109 2.78 2.21 -26.06
CA GLN A 109 2.64 2.36 -27.52
C GLN A 109 2.17 1.03 -28.15
N SER A 110 1.50 1.07 -29.30
CA SER A 110 1.13 -0.17 -30.01
C SER A 110 2.36 -0.74 -30.71
N ARG A 111 2.55 -2.06 -30.64
CA ARG A 111 3.64 -2.74 -31.33
C ARG A 111 3.34 -2.88 -32.82
N SER A 112 2.13 -3.29 -33.17
CA SER A 112 1.69 -3.45 -34.57
C SER A 112 1.21 -2.14 -35.21
N GLY A 113 0.80 -1.15 -34.41
CA GLY A 113 0.10 0.06 -34.87
C GLY A 113 -1.41 -0.09 -34.93
N SER A 114 -1.97 -1.18 -34.42
CA SER A 114 -3.42 -1.42 -34.38
C SER A 114 -4.07 -0.71 -33.19
N SER A 115 -5.30 -0.21 -33.38
CA SER A 115 -6.06 0.32 -32.25
C SER A 115 -6.65 -0.80 -31.40
N LYS A 116 -6.39 -0.74 -30.09
CA LYS A 116 -6.84 -1.71 -29.09
C LYS A 116 -7.14 -1.00 -27.77
N ASN A 117 -8.05 -1.61 -26.99
CA ASN A 117 -8.26 -1.25 -25.60
C ASN A 117 -7.55 -2.26 -24.71
N PHE A 118 -6.94 -1.76 -23.64
CA PHE A 118 -6.28 -2.59 -22.64
C PHE A 118 -6.49 -2.00 -21.24
N ALA A 119 -6.17 -2.80 -20.24
CA ALA A 119 -6.09 -2.41 -18.85
C ALA A 119 -4.74 -2.82 -18.27
N VAL A 120 -4.38 -2.21 -17.16
CA VAL A 120 -3.13 -2.46 -16.44
C VAL A 120 -3.46 -2.66 -14.97
N ASP A 121 -3.11 -3.83 -14.46
CA ASP A 121 -3.08 -4.08 -13.02
C ASP A 121 -1.67 -3.74 -12.52
N TRP A 122 -1.57 -3.11 -11.37
CA TRP A 122 -0.30 -2.63 -10.83
C TRP A 122 -0.17 -2.92 -9.34
N ILE A 123 1.07 -3.13 -8.90
CA ILE A 123 1.43 -3.29 -7.49
C ILE A 123 2.69 -2.45 -7.23
N ALA A 124 2.61 -1.55 -6.25
CA ALA A 124 3.71 -0.78 -5.71
C ALA A 124 4.07 -1.26 -4.30
N VAL A 125 5.35 -1.55 -4.06
CA VAL A 125 5.85 -2.07 -2.78
C VAL A 125 7.03 -1.25 -2.30
N TYR A 126 6.97 -0.75 -1.07
CA TYR A 126 8.09 -0.13 -0.39
C TYR A 126 8.42 -0.87 0.90
N MET A 127 9.68 -1.25 1.10
CA MET A 127 10.15 -1.86 2.34
C MET A 127 10.49 -0.76 3.33
N LYS A 128 9.59 -0.47 4.29
CA LYS A 128 9.80 0.51 5.35
C LYS A 128 10.73 -0.08 6.41
N PRO A 129 11.91 0.51 6.67
CA PRO A 129 12.78 0.08 7.75
C PRO A 129 12.05 0.17 9.10
N GLN A 130 12.24 -0.83 9.96
CA GLN A 130 11.83 -0.69 11.37
C GLN A 130 12.88 0.15 12.10
N SER A 131 12.41 1.19 12.79
CA SER A 131 13.22 2.10 13.62
C SER A 131 13.50 1.51 14.99
#